data_AF-A0ABD0LHK6-F1
#
_entry.id   AF-A0ABD0LHK6-F1
#
_cell.length_a   1.000
_cell.length_b   1.000
_cell.length_c   1.000
_cell.angle_alpha   90.00
_cell.angle_beta   90.00
_cell.angle_gamma   90.00
#
_symmetry.space_group_name_H-M   'P 1'
#
loop_
_entity.id
_entity.type
_entity.pdbx_description
1 polymer ?
#
loop_
_entity_poly.entity_id
_entity_poly.type
_entity_poly.pdbx_seq_one_letter_code
_entity_poly.pdbx_strand_id
1 'polypeptide(L)'
;MKTFQRSLQQATTQFTDGVHPTRIQESEAVLSVTLVYSKQQTEEWVIVNRIGFAGTAKAMQTEGRQDQFKLLPRGGVAAQMSCCSGSSQKTVPKTEDCLAFCMLPLPVQTGLPVHVNGHFALDQEARRGLWDNEGDARTKWNKAIVLQVVVPAYITAIKHVKNVWFPANRPADIMALQRYHALFPDLQNAPSKRPWALLMKELYKQVAEMPLFPVVQNDKTIITWASVVKTDGFPGYFCNTTDFFKSIVDVSRRGQNVVLSGGVQTASHQSGSEKVVKEMELRFIKLLKDLNMHVIHTPYSVMKNFLDSGVDKVQEVCPATLITFLKSASSPQEDGCRIGSLPTPVSETPFKDAPNIQLFLKFARLDKEFSDKLEGLPLCLRQSGQLTFFEKIEDTLKRPVASKFLHLLSGSPDMFLHERVYGYFLPVPEKIGEMVQEMNIDMLARMLPATVSVSVYRTGKPCPFFARQSSLPRVAEEHMDIF
;
A
#
# COMPACT_ATOMS: atom_id res chain seq x y z
N MET A 1 -6.17 36.26 4.65
CA MET A 1 -5.15 37.09 5.36
C MET A 1 -5.77 38.13 6.29
N LYS A 2 -6.61 39.08 5.82
CA LYS A 2 -7.21 40.13 6.69
C LYS A 2 -7.95 39.57 7.91
N THR A 3 -8.68 38.47 7.75
CA THR A 3 -9.38 37.78 8.86
C THR A 3 -8.41 37.24 9.90
N PHE A 4 -7.35 36.55 9.48
CA PHE A 4 -6.33 36.03 10.39
C PHE A 4 -5.57 37.14 11.12
N GLN A 5 -5.26 38.26 10.45
CA GLN A 5 -4.65 39.42 11.10
C GLN A 5 -5.54 39.98 12.21
N ARG A 6 -6.86 40.08 11.98
CA ARG A 6 -7.82 40.48 13.03
C ARG A 6 -7.87 39.47 14.17
N SER A 7 -7.92 38.17 13.87
CA SER A 7 -7.88 37.12 14.90
C SER A 7 -6.59 37.17 15.72
N LEU A 8 -5.44 37.42 15.10
CA LEU A 8 -4.16 37.58 15.78
C LEU A 8 -4.13 38.82 16.66
N GLN A 9 -4.63 39.96 16.18
CA GLN A 9 -4.76 41.18 16.99
C GLN A 9 -5.66 40.93 18.20
N GLN A 10 -6.85 40.35 17.99
CA GLN A 10 -7.78 40.01 19.06
C GLN A 10 -7.18 39.03 20.07
N ALA A 11 -6.52 37.97 19.61
CA ALA A 11 -5.84 37.01 20.49
C ALA A 11 -4.71 37.66 21.29
N THR A 12 -3.98 38.61 20.67
CA THR A 12 -2.94 39.37 21.36
C THR A 12 -3.55 40.26 22.45
N THR A 13 -4.64 40.97 22.17
CA THR A 13 -5.36 41.80 23.15
C THR A 13 -5.92 40.96 24.30
N GLN A 14 -6.61 39.86 23.99
CA GLN A 14 -7.11 38.93 25.02
C GLN A 14 -5.98 38.41 25.91
N PHE A 15 -4.86 38.06 25.31
CA PHE A 15 -3.70 37.57 26.05
C PHE A 15 -3.05 38.65 26.92
N THR A 16 -2.97 39.91 26.45
CA THR A 16 -2.53 41.04 27.28
C THR A 16 -3.47 41.32 28.44
N ASP A 17 -4.76 41.05 28.27
CA ASP A 17 -5.80 41.22 29.29
C ASP A 17 -5.87 40.03 30.28
N GLY A 18 -4.92 39.09 30.22
CA GLY A 18 -4.81 37.96 31.15
C GLY A 18 -5.67 36.75 30.79
N VAL A 19 -6.21 36.68 29.57
CA VAL A 19 -6.94 35.49 29.10
C VAL A 19 -5.97 34.32 28.95
N HIS A 20 -6.32 33.19 29.58
CA HIS A 20 -5.54 31.97 29.53
C HIS A 20 -5.34 31.45 28.08
N PRO A 21 -4.13 31.00 27.69
CA PRO A 21 -3.84 30.51 26.33
C PRO A 21 -4.82 29.49 25.75
N THR A 22 -5.35 28.59 26.60
CA THR A 22 -6.33 27.56 26.18
C THR A 22 -7.71 28.09 25.81
N ARG A 23 -7.98 29.38 26.08
CA ARG A 23 -9.22 30.07 25.68
C ARG A 23 -9.06 30.86 24.38
N ILE A 24 -7.83 30.99 23.86
CA ILE A 24 -7.59 31.63 22.57
C ILE A 24 -8.21 30.77 21.47
N GLN A 25 -9.10 31.38 20.69
CA GLN A 25 -9.78 30.71 19.59
C GLN A 25 -8.79 30.32 18.50
N GLU A 26 -8.96 29.10 17.98
CA GLU A 26 -8.18 28.62 16.85
C GLU A 26 -8.42 29.48 15.60
N SER A 27 -7.34 29.87 14.92
CA SER A 27 -7.40 30.55 13.63
C SER A 27 -6.17 30.19 12.80
N GLU A 28 -6.37 30.09 11.49
CA GLU A 28 -5.34 29.63 10.54
C GLU A 28 -5.30 30.54 9.30
N ALA A 29 -4.11 30.72 8.73
CA ALA A 29 -3.90 31.33 7.43
C ALA A 29 -2.91 30.54 6.59
N VAL A 30 -3.32 30.21 5.38
CA VAL A 30 -2.47 29.62 4.34
C VAL A 30 -2.11 30.70 3.32
N LEU A 31 -0.83 30.79 2.97
CA LEU A 31 -0.29 31.71 1.97
C LEU A 31 0.52 30.95 0.95
N SER A 32 0.41 31.33 -0.31
CA SER A 32 1.35 30.92 -1.35
C SER A 32 2.18 32.15 -1.72
N VAL A 33 3.50 32.03 -1.57
CA VAL A 33 4.45 33.13 -1.78
C VAL A 33 5.45 32.70 -2.85
N THR A 34 5.66 33.56 -3.83
CA THR A 34 6.71 33.37 -4.84
C THR A 34 7.79 34.41 -4.60
N LEU A 35 8.99 33.93 -4.28
CA LEU A 35 10.20 34.74 -4.17
C LEU A 35 10.88 34.79 -5.54
N VAL A 36 11.20 35.99 -6.02
CA VAL A 36 11.85 36.21 -7.31
C VAL A 36 13.22 36.84 -7.04
N TYR A 37 14.28 36.07 -7.25
CA TYR A 37 15.67 36.52 -7.09
C TYR A 37 16.21 37.10 -8.40
N SER A 38 15.84 36.49 -9.52
CA SER A 38 16.13 36.97 -10.88
C SER A 38 15.10 36.43 -11.87
N LYS A 39 15.16 36.85 -13.14
CA LYS A 39 14.23 36.37 -14.20
C LYS A 39 14.19 34.84 -14.36
N GLN A 40 15.27 34.15 -13.97
CA GLN A 40 15.39 32.69 -14.08
C GLN A 40 15.45 31.99 -12.72
N GLN A 41 15.44 32.76 -11.63
CA GLN A 41 15.54 32.22 -10.27
C GLN A 41 14.33 32.59 -9.43
N THR A 42 13.44 31.62 -9.25
CA THR A 42 12.21 31.78 -8.48
C THR A 42 11.99 30.62 -7.53
N GLU A 43 11.46 30.92 -6.35
CA GLU A 43 11.06 29.91 -5.39
C GLU A 43 9.59 30.09 -5.00
N GLU A 44 8.84 29.00 -4.96
CA GLU A 44 7.47 29.01 -4.49
C GLU A 44 7.36 28.33 -3.15
N TRP A 45 6.61 28.93 -2.23
CA TRP A 45 6.48 28.49 -0.85
C TRP A 45 5.02 28.48 -0.44
N VAL A 46 4.61 27.47 0.32
CA VAL A 46 3.37 27.52 1.11
C VAL A 46 3.74 27.82 2.55
N ILE A 47 3.11 28.85 3.12
CA ILE A 47 3.29 29.26 4.52
C ILE A 47 1.96 29.09 5.23
N VAL A 48 1.93 28.27 6.27
CA VAL A 48 0.77 28.08 7.14
C VAL A 48 1.07 28.66 8.49
N ASN A 49 0.26 29.65 8.92
CA ASN A 49 0.32 30.22 10.25
C ASN A 49 -0.93 29.84 11.03
N ARG A 50 -0.75 29.49 12.31
CA ARG A 50 -1.82 29.13 13.23
C ARG A 50 -1.69 29.86 14.55
N ILE A 51 -2.83 30.14 15.15
CA ILE A 51 -2.97 30.57 16.55
C ILE A 51 -4.01 29.69 17.24
N GLY A 52 -3.86 29.52 18.55
CA GLY A 52 -4.71 28.65 19.36
C GLY A 52 -4.28 27.18 19.28
N PHE A 53 -4.72 26.39 20.26
CA PHE A 53 -4.44 24.96 20.33
C PHE A 53 -5.56 24.15 19.66
N ALA A 54 -5.20 23.13 18.88
CA ALA A 54 -6.15 22.21 18.28
C ALA A 54 -6.69 21.16 19.28
N GLY A 55 -7.96 20.78 19.17
CA GLY A 55 -8.55 19.59 19.82
C GLY A 55 -8.75 19.69 21.35
N THR A 56 -8.82 18.54 22.03
CA THR A 56 -9.04 18.38 23.50
C THR A 56 -7.90 18.92 24.38
N ALA A 57 -7.02 19.74 23.80
CA ALA A 57 -5.87 20.45 24.33
C ALA A 57 -6.08 21.23 25.65
N LYS A 58 -7.33 21.45 26.09
CA LYS A 58 -7.60 21.96 27.44
C LYS A 58 -7.03 21.02 28.53
N ALA A 59 -6.85 19.72 28.24
CA ALA A 59 -6.42 18.72 29.20
C ALA A 59 -4.89 18.68 29.47
N MET A 60 -4.02 19.10 28.54
CA MET A 60 -2.55 19.01 28.73
C MET A 60 -1.97 20.12 29.63
N GLN A 61 -2.78 21.09 30.06
CA GLN A 61 -2.31 22.32 30.72
C GLN A 61 -2.93 22.61 32.09
N THR A 62 -3.65 21.68 32.72
CA THR A 62 -4.33 21.94 34.01
C THR A 62 -3.44 21.99 35.24
N GLU A 63 -2.13 21.78 35.15
CA GLU A 63 -1.24 21.74 36.33
C GLU A 63 0.10 22.47 36.10
N GLY A 64 0.11 23.76 36.42
CA GLY A 64 1.33 24.56 36.55
C GLY A 64 1.02 26.05 36.60
N ARG A 65 1.70 26.79 37.49
CA ARG A 65 1.66 28.27 37.54
C ARG A 65 2.17 28.82 36.19
N GLN A 66 1.26 29.04 35.25
CA GLN A 66 1.55 29.62 33.93
C GLN A 66 1.73 31.14 33.96
N ASP A 67 1.46 31.78 35.10
CA ASP A 67 1.54 33.23 35.33
C ASP A 67 2.94 33.84 35.08
N GLN A 68 3.96 33.04 34.77
CA GLN A 68 5.33 33.50 34.52
C GLN A 68 5.71 33.67 33.03
N PHE A 69 4.96 33.13 32.06
CA PHE A 69 5.37 33.19 30.64
C PHE A 69 4.30 33.81 29.73
N LYS A 70 4.56 35.03 29.26
CA LYS A 70 3.73 35.79 28.32
C LYS A 70 3.87 35.28 26.86
N LEU A 71 3.61 34.00 26.62
CA LEU A 71 3.69 33.39 25.28
C LEU A 71 2.30 33.07 24.73
N LEU A 72 2.03 33.50 23.49
CA LEU A 72 0.78 33.22 22.77
C LEU A 72 0.91 31.89 22.01
N PRO A 73 -0.12 31.01 21.97
CA PRO A 73 -0.07 29.74 21.25
C PRO A 73 -0.09 29.96 19.74
N ARG A 74 1.06 30.34 19.18
CA ARG A 74 1.25 30.66 17.77
C ARG A 74 2.38 29.82 17.21
N GLY A 75 2.17 29.32 16.00
CA GLY A 75 3.18 28.59 15.27
C GLY A 75 2.80 28.44 13.81
N GLY A 76 3.61 27.69 13.08
CA GLY A 76 3.39 27.51 11.65
C GLY A 76 4.53 26.76 10.99
N VAL A 77 4.35 26.50 9.70
CA VAL A 77 5.38 25.92 8.84
C VAL A 77 5.48 26.68 7.53
N ALA A 78 6.64 26.61 6.90
CA ALA A 78 6.80 26.97 5.49
C ALA A 78 7.44 25.81 4.72
N ALA A 79 6.76 25.35 3.68
CA ALA A 79 7.23 24.27 2.81
C ALA A 79 7.50 24.81 1.40
N GLN A 80 8.67 24.49 0.85
CA GLN A 80 9.02 24.88 -0.51
C GLN A 80 8.28 23.97 -1.50
N MET A 81 7.65 24.57 -2.50
CA MET A 81 6.92 23.87 -3.54
C MET A 81 7.75 23.70 -4.83
N SER A 82 8.50 24.73 -5.21
CA SER A 82 9.35 24.66 -6.38
C SER A 82 10.53 25.62 -6.24
N CYS A 83 11.66 25.24 -6.83
CA CYS A 83 12.80 26.12 -7.08
C CYS A 83 13.18 25.96 -8.55
N CYS A 84 13.17 27.06 -9.29
CA CYS A 84 13.75 27.14 -10.61
C CYS A 84 15.09 27.84 -10.44
N SER A 85 16.20 27.13 -10.63
CA SER A 85 17.53 27.72 -10.85
C SER A 85 17.87 27.51 -12.32
N GLY A 86 18.73 28.33 -12.96
CA GLY A 86 19.00 28.30 -14.41
C GLY A 86 19.35 26.94 -15.07
N SER A 87 19.54 25.86 -14.29
CA SER A 87 19.51 24.47 -14.74
C SER A 87 18.10 23.88 -14.63
N SER A 88 17.57 23.27 -15.69
CA SER A 88 16.21 22.73 -15.83
C SER A 88 15.72 21.69 -14.79
N GLN A 89 16.44 21.44 -13.68
CA GLN A 89 16.02 20.56 -12.59
C GLN A 89 15.36 21.34 -11.45
N LYS A 90 14.10 21.00 -11.18
CA LYS A 90 13.40 21.37 -9.94
C LYS A 90 13.93 20.49 -8.81
N THR A 91 14.74 21.04 -7.92
CA THR A 91 15.30 20.32 -6.76
C THR A 91 14.37 20.39 -5.55
N VAL A 92 14.46 19.40 -4.66
CA VAL A 92 13.83 19.41 -3.34
C VAL A 92 14.82 20.06 -2.36
N PRO A 93 14.39 20.95 -1.45
CA PRO A 93 15.28 21.49 -0.43
C PRO A 93 15.81 20.37 0.46
N LYS A 94 17.10 20.44 0.82
CA LYS A 94 17.65 19.47 1.77
C LYS A 94 17.10 19.79 3.16
N THR A 95 16.86 18.74 3.94
CA THR A 95 16.44 18.84 5.34
C THR A 95 17.37 19.74 6.18
N GLU A 96 18.66 19.75 5.86
CA GLU A 96 19.69 20.55 6.54
C GLU A 96 19.52 22.07 6.33
N ASP A 97 18.82 22.48 5.26
CA ASP A 97 18.57 23.89 4.93
C ASP A 97 17.35 24.44 5.69
N CYS A 98 16.55 23.57 6.32
CA CYS A 98 15.29 23.92 6.97
C CYS A 98 15.46 24.30 8.45
N LEU A 99 15.33 25.60 8.72
CA LEU A 99 15.48 26.20 10.04
C LEU A 99 14.21 26.20 10.90
N ALA A 100 14.41 26.26 12.22
CA ALA A 100 13.38 26.66 13.17
C ALA A 100 13.47 28.17 13.47
N PHE A 101 12.32 28.77 13.76
CA PHE A 101 12.16 30.19 14.06
C PHE A 101 11.37 30.38 15.36
N CYS A 102 11.75 31.42 16.10
CA CYS A 102 10.95 32.00 17.17
C CYS A 102 11.06 33.52 17.05
N MET A 103 10.34 34.12 16.11
CA MET A 103 10.54 35.49 15.58
C MET A 103 11.85 35.68 14.79
N LEU A 104 12.95 35.13 15.27
CA LEU A 104 14.24 35.08 14.58
C LEU A 104 14.67 33.62 14.37
N PRO A 105 15.54 33.34 13.37
CA PRO A 105 16.12 32.01 13.19
C PRO A 105 16.77 31.50 14.47
N LEU A 106 16.64 30.21 14.72
CA LEU A 106 17.29 29.51 15.82
C LEU A 106 18.44 28.65 15.26
N PRO A 107 19.61 28.63 15.91
CA PRO A 107 20.75 27.80 15.50
C PRO A 107 20.55 26.33 15.93
N VAL A 108 19.42 25.74 15.56
CA VAL A 108 19.05 24.36 15.92
C VAL A 108 18.76 23.54 14.66
N GLN A 109 19.21 22.29 14.67
CA GLN A 109 18.86 21.33 13.63
C GLN A 109 17.51 20.71 13.95
N THR A 110 16.58 20.78 13.00
CA THR A 110 15.23 20.23 13.15
C THR A 110 15.09 18.82 12.57
N GLY A 111 15.86 18.51 11.52
CA GLY A 111 15.67 17.29 10.73
C GLY A 111 14.36 17.28 9.94
N LEU A 112 13.67 18.42 9.82
CA LEU A 112 12.39 18.52 9.11
C LEU A 112 12.60 19.05 7.69
N PRO A 113 11.84 18.58 6.68
CA PRO A 113 11.92 19.08 5.31
C PRO A 113 11.14 20.40 5.12
N VAL A 114 10.81 21.10 6.22
CA VAL A 114 10.05 22.35 6.23
C VAL A 114 10.62 23.29 7.29
N HIS A 115 10.54 24.60 7.04
CA HIS A 115 10.78 25.57 8.09
C HIS A 115 9.67 25.51 9.13
N VAL A 116 10.02 25.66 10.41
CA VAL A 116 9.06 25.68 11.52
C VAL A 116 9.15 27.00 12.25
N ASN A 117 8.01 27.62 12.56
CA ASN A 117 7.95 28.78 13.43
C ASN A 117 7.07 28.50 14.64
N GLY A 118 7.43 29.06 15.79
CA GLY A 118 6.64 28.96 17.01
C GLY A 118 7.04 29.99 18.06
N HIS A 119 6.09 30.40 18.91
CA HIS A 119 6.39 31.13 20.15
C HIS A 119 6.94 30.16 21.19
N PHE A 120 8.17 29.71 20.99
CA PHE A 120 8.81 28.77 21.87
C PHE A 120 9.41 29.45 23.10
N ALA A 121 9.48 28.72 24.21
CA ALA A 121 10.35 29.04 25.32
C ALA A 121 11.79 28.63 24.96
N LEU A 122 12.72 29.58 25.05
CA LEU A 122 14.12 29.41 24.65
C LEU A 122 15.04 29.23 25.88
N ASP A 123 16.20 28.62 25.66
CA ASP A 123 17.26 28.49 26.66
C ASP A 123 18.12 29.77 26.73
N GLN A 124 18.04 30.47 27.88
CA GLN A 124 18.77 31.70 28.27
C GLN A 124 18.82 32.84 27.20
N GLU A 125 19.52 33.93 27.51
CA GLU A 125 19.61 35.15 26.65
C GLU A 125 20.19 34.88 25.26
N ALA A 126 21.01 33.82 25.12
CA ALA A 126 21.76 33.53 23.89
C ALA A 126 20.97 32.79 22.79
N ARG A 127 19.71 32.41 23.03
CA ARG A 127 18.81 31.77 22.03
C ARG A 127 19.42 30.57 21.29
N ARG A 128 20.26 29.77 21.98
CA ARG A 128 21.02 28.65 21.39
C ARG A 128 20.20 27.37 21.24
N GLY A 129 19.03 27.30 21.87
CA GLY A 129 18.17 26.13 21.86
C GLY A 129 16.78 26.40 22.41
N LEU A 130 15.93 25.39 22.32
CA LEU A 130 14.65 25.35 23.00
C LEU A 130 14.86 24.97 24.46
N TRP A 131 14.03 25.52 25.35
CA TRP A 131 14.01 25.10 26.75
C TRP A 131 13.61 23.62 26.86
N ASP A 132 14.49 22.81 27.47
CA ASP A 132 14.33 21.36 27.62
C ASP A 132 14.78 20.92 29.03
N ASN A 133 13.94 21.19 30.03
CA ASN A 133 14.09 20.67 31.38
C ASN A 133 12.82 19.86 31.75
N GLU A 134 12.98 18.57 32.03
CA GLU A 134 11.85 17.70 32.30
C GLU A 134 11.04 18.18 33.52
N GLY A 135 9.71 18.13 33.40
CA GLY A 135 8.79 18.64 34.42
C GLY A 135 8.56 20.16 34.39
N ASP A 136 9.42 20.95 33.74
CA ASP A 136 9.27 22.42 33.66
C ASP A 136 8.09 22.83 32.74
N ALA A 137 7.36 23.86 33.16
CA ALA A 137 6.22 24.40 32.41
C ALA A 137 6.59 24.87 30.99
N ARG A 138 7.82 25.37 30.79
CA ARG A 138 8.32 25.78 29.46
C ARG A 138 8.55 24.61 28.51
N THR A 139 9.00 23.47 29.03
CA THR A 139 9.13 22.24 28.23
C THR A 139 7.75 21.69 27.88
N LYS A 140 6.81 21.70 28.84
CA LYS A 140 5.40 21.38 28.56
C LYS A 140 4.81 22.32 27.50
N TRP A 141 5.11 23.62 27.56
CA TRP A 141 4.71 24.62 26.58
C TRP A 141 5.27 24.33 25.18
N ASN A 142 6.58 24.11 25.06
CA ASN A 142 7.21 23.78 23.78
C ASN A 142 6.61 22.51 23.14
N LYS A 143 6.34 21.49 23.97
CA LYS A 143 5.64 20.27 23.53
C LYS A 143 4.23 20.58 23.04
N ALA A 144 3.46 21.41 23.74
CA ALA A 144 2.13 21.82 23.33
C ALA A 144 2.14 22.60 22.00
N ILE A 145 3.06 23.56 21.83
CA ILE A 145 3.20 24.31 20.57
C ILE A 145 3.48 23.35 19.40
N VAL A 146 4.44 22.45 19.57
CA VAL A 146 4.79 21.49 18.53
C VAL A 146 3.61 20.59 18.16
N LEU A 147 2.98 19.96 19.14
CA LEU A 147 1.96 18.93 18.88
C LEU A 147 0.60 19.51 18.48
N GLN A 148 0.22 20.66 19.04
CA GLN A 148 -1.15 21.17 18.95
C GLN A 148 -1.27 22.42 18.08
N VAL A 149 -0.15 23.02 17.66
CA VAL A 149 -0.13 24.18 16.77
C VAL A 149 0.65 23.88 15.49
N VAL A 150 1.88 23.39 15.61
CA VAL A 150 2.75 23.15 14.44
C VAL A 150 2.33 21.91 13.65
N VAL A 151 2.04 20.76 14.28
CA VAL A 151 1.58 19.56 13.57
C VAL A 151 0.33 19.85 12.72
N PRO A 152 -0.75 20.46 13.25
CA PRO A 152 -1.89 20.83 12.43
C PRO A 152 -1.53 21.77 11.26
N ALA A 153 -0.65 22.77 11.48
CA ALA A 153 -0.18 23.65 10.40
C ALA A 153 0.55 22.86 9.31
N TYR A 154 1.34 21.86 9.69
CA TYR A 154 2.07 21.00 8.77
C TYR A 154 1.12 20.12 7.95
N ILE A 155 0.13 19.51 8.58
CA ILE A 155 -0.91 18.75 7.87
C ILE A 155 -1.63 19.64 6.85
N THR A 156 -1.97 20.87 7.22
CA THR A 156 -2.55 21.86 6.31
C THR A 156 -1.62 22.16 5.14
N ALA A 157 -0.30 22.31 5.37
CA ALA A 157 0.67 22.53 4.31
C ALA A 157 0.73 21.33 3.33
N ILE A 158 0.78 20.10 3.83
CA ILE A 158 0.78 18.87 3.00
C ILE A 158 -0.50 18.79 2.16
N LYS A 159 -1.66 19.08 2.75
CA LYS A 159 -2.96 19.15 2.04
C LYS A 159 -2.96 20.21 0.96
N HIS A 160 -2.42 21.39 1.25
CA HIS A 160 -2.33 22.48 0.27
C HIS A 160 -1.45 22.10 -0.91
N VAL A 161 -0.25 21.56 -0.66
CA VAL A 161 0.65 21.11 -1.73
C VAL A 161 0.00 20.03 -2.59
N LYS A 162 -0.65 19.03 -1.95
CA LYS A 162 -1.42 18.00 -2.66
C LYS A 162 -2.43 18.63 -3.63
N ASN A 163 -3.24 19.57 -3.15
CA ASN A 163 -4.32 20.17 -3.93
C ASN A 163 -3.80 21.07 -5.07
N VAL A 164 -2.67 21.74 -4.87
CA VAL A 164 -2.05 22.60 -5.89
C VAL A 164 -1.36 21.76 -6.98
N TRP A 165 -0.63 20.71 -6.61
CA TRP A 165 0.12 19.89 -7.57
C TRP A 165 -0.71 18.83 -8.27
N PHE A 166 -1.73 18.30 -7.60
CA PHE A 166 -2.57 17.22 -8.11
C PHE A 166 -4.06 17.63 -8.10
N PRO A 167 -4.44 18.69 -8.85
CA PRO A 167 -5.83 19.08 -8.95
C PRO A 167 -6.63 18.00 -9.69
N ALA A 168 -7.86 17.72 -9.21
CA ALA A 168 -8.69 16.61 -9.71
C ALA A 168 -8.96 16.63 -11.23
N ASN A 169 -8.89 17.80 -11.88
CA ASN A 169 -9.24 18.00 -13.28
C ASN A 169 -8.03 18.06 -14.23
N ARG A 170 -6.83 17.61 -13.81
CA ARG A 170 -5.65 17.59 -14.67
C ARG A 170 -4.95 16.23 -14.65
N PRO A 171 -4.30 15.83 -15.76
CA PRO A 171 -3.43 14.67 -15.76
C PRO A 171 -2.38 14.80 -14.67
N ALA A 172 -2.19 13.74 -13.90
CA ALA A 172 -1.24 13.72 -12.83
C ALA A 172 0.21 13.77 -13.33
N ASP A 173 1.00 14.71 -12.81
CA ASP A 173 2.45 14.69 -12.96
C ASP A 173 3.05 13.70 -11.94
N ILE A 174 3.17 12.42 -12.33
CA ILE A 174 3.74 11.37 -11.48
C ILE A 174 5.15 11.72 -11.01
N MET A 175 5.93 12.50 -11.79
CA MET A 175 7.27 12.92 -11.38
C MET A 175 7.23 13.88 -10.19
N ALA A 176 6.12 14.60 -9.99
CA ALA A 176 5.92 15.42 -8.81
C ALA A 176 5.71 14.60 -7.53
N LEU A 177 5.32 13.32 -7.61
CA LEU A 177 5.12 12.46 -6.44
C LEU A 177 6.40 12.25 -5.64
N GLN A 178 7.57 12.16 -6.29
CA GLN A 178 8.84 12.07 -5.58
C GLN A 178 9.06 13.28 -4.66
N ARG A 179 8.76 14.48 -5.18
CA ARG A 179 8.85 15.74 -4.41
C ARG A 179 7.78 15.81 -3.32
N TYR A 180 6.60 15.26 -3.58
CA TYR A 180 5.49 15.23 -2.62
C TYR A 180 5.83 14.36 -1.41
N HIS A 181 6.40 13.18 -1.64
CA HIS A 181 6.85 12.31 -0.55
C HIS A 181 7.96 12.92 0.29
N ALA A 182 8.80 13.78 -0.30
CA ALA A 182 9.85 14.47 0.42
C ALA A 182 9.33 15.51 1.45
N LEU A 183 8.03 15.84 1.42
CA LEU A 183 7.40 16.64 2.47
C LEU A 183 7.19 15.87 3.76
N PHE A 184 7.23 14.54 3.74
CA PHE A 184 7.07 13.72 4.94
C PHE A 184 8.43 13.54 5.63
N PRO A 185 8.52 13.77 6.95
CA PRO A 185 9.80 13.72 7.65
C PRO A 185 10.33 12.30 7.78
N ASP A 186 11.65 12.16 7.79
CA ASP A 186 12.34 10.90 8.00
C ASP A 186 12.74 10.74 9.48
N LEU A 187 12.14 9.77 10.16
CA LEU A 187 12.40 9.52 11.58
C LEU A 187 13.78 8.90 11.82
N GLN A 188 14.38 8.26 10.80
CA GLN A 188 15.70 7.64 10.96
C GLN A 188 16.81 8.67 11.13
N ASN A 189 16.61 9.86 10.55
CA ASN A 189 17.52 11.00 10.63
C ASN A 189 17.04 12.07 11.62
N ALA A 190 16.02 11.76 12.43
CA ALA A 190 15.50 12.72 13.40
C ALA A 190 16.58 13.07 14.45
N PRO A 191 16.70 14.35 14.84
CA PRO A 191 17.56 14.72 15.96
C PRO A 191 17.13 13.93 17.20
N SER A 192 18.10 13.40 17.93
CA SER A 192 17.87 12.61 19.15
C SER A 192 17.20 13.41 20.29
N LYS A 193 17.13 14.74 20.17
CA LYS A 193 16.54 15.65 21.17
C LYS A 193 15.08 16.01 20.88
N ARG A 194 14.33 16.24 21.95
CA ARG A 194 13.00 16.88 21.87
C ARG A 194 13.14 18.33 21.39
N PRO A 195 12.11 18.92 20.76
CA PRO A 195 10.76 18.39 20.55
C PRO A 195 10.50 17.86 19.13
N TRP A 196 11.49 17.90 18.22
CA TRP A 196 11.27 17.63 16.79
C TRP A 196 10.88 16.18 16.50
N ALA A 197 11.49 15.20 17.16
CA ALA A 197 11.07 13.80 17.03
C ALA A 197 9.60 13.58 17.47
N LEU A 198 9.12 14.31 18.48
CA LEU A 198 7.72 14.25 18.90
C LEU A 198 6.79 14.83 17.83
N LEU A 199 7.20 15.93 17.18
CA LEU A 199 6.50 16.52 16.04
C LEU A 199 6.29 15.50 14.94
N MET A 200 7.37 14.86 14.49
CA MET A 200 7.36 13.90 13.39
C MET A 200 6.45 12.71 13.71
N LYS A 201 6.57 12.12 14.91
CA LYS A 201 5.72 11.00 15.32
C LYS A 201 4.25 11.36 15.36
N GLU A 202 3.92 12.52 15.91
CA GLU A 202 2.54 13.00 15.98
C GLU A 202 1.96 13.32 14.61
N LEU A 203 2.78 13.87 13.70
CA LEU A 203 2.39 14.07 12.31
C LEU A 203 1.96 12.74 11.68
N TYR A 204 2.79 11.69 11.75
CA TYR A 204 2.46 10.37 11.21
C TYR A 204 1.18 9.79 11.81
N LYS A 205 0.98 9.90 13.12
CA LYS A 205 -0.26 9.44 13.77
C LYS A 205 -1.50 10.12 13.18
N GLN A 206 -1.47 11.43 12.99
CA GLN A 206 -2.63 12.17 12.51
C GLN A 206 -2.87 11.98 11.00
N VAL A 207 -1.83 11.89 10.17
CA VAL A 207 -2.02 11.71 8.72
C VAL A 207 -2.44 10.29 8.33
N ALA A 208 -2.27 9.30 9.23
CA ALA A 208 -2.53 7.89 8.94
C ALA A 208 -3.96 7.63 8.42
N GLU A 209 -4.95 8.30 9.02
CA GLU A 209 -6.38 8.16 8.70
C GLU A 209 -6.85 9.15 7.61
N MET A 210 -5.95 9.97 7.07
CA MET A 210 -6.29 10.98 6.06
C MET A 210 -6.01 10.47 4.65
N PRO A 211 -6.83 10.84 3.63
CA PRO A 211 -6.60 10.46 2.24
C PRO A 211 -5.46 11.30 1.63
N LEU A 212 -4.22 11.03 2.06
CA LEU A 212 -3.00 11.75 1.67
C LEU A 212 -1.99 10.88 0.93
N PHE A 213 -2.28 9.59 0.74
CA PHE A 213 -1.36 8.67 0.08
C PHE A 213 -1.84 8.34 -1.34
N PRO A 214 -1.01 8.60 -2.37
CA PRO A 214 -1.43 8.52 -3.76
C PRO A 214 -1.58 7.05 -4.22
N VAL A 215 -2.66 6.73 -4.90
CA VAL A 215 -2.85 5.49 -5.66
C VAL A 215 -2.87 5.87 -7.13
N VAL A 216 -1.78 5.54 -7.83
CA VAL A 216 -1.64 5.83 -9.27
C VAL A 216 -2.39 4.77 -10.06
N GLN A 217 -3.38 5.16 -10.85
CA GLN A 217 -4.13 4.23 -11.70
C GLN A 217 -3.28 3.66 -12.83
N ASN A 218 -3.76 2.58 -13.45
CA ASN A 218 -2.98 1.85 -14.46
C ASN A 218 -2.70 2.64 -15.74
N ASP A 219 -3.58 3.56 -16.09
CA ASP A 219 -3.39 4.50 -17.20
C ASP A 219 -2.33 5.59 -16.90
N LYS A 220 -1.87 5.69 -15.64
CA LYS A 220 -0.92 6.69 -15.15
C LYS A 220 -1.38 8.14 -15.36
N THR A 221 -2.66 8.36 -15.62
CA THR A 221 -3.20 9.72 -15.80
C THR A 221 -3.94 10.20 -14.57
N ILE A 222 -4.48 9.27 -13.79
CA ILE A 222 -5.29 9.57 -12.61
C ILE A 222 -4.57 9.13 -11.33
N ILE A 223 -4.60 9.99 -10.32
CA ILE A 223 -4.20 9.67 -8.95
C ILE A 223 -5.44 9.76 -8.06
N THR A 224 -5.80 8.65 -7.44
CA THR A 224 -6.73 8.64 -6.30
C THR A 224 -5.94 8.71 -5.00
N TRP A 225 -6.59 9.02 -3.87
CA TRP A 225 -5.90 9.23 -2.60
C TRP A 225 -6.54 8.39 -1.50
N ALA A 226 -5.74 7.60 -0.82
CA ALA A 226 -6.16 6.69 0.24
C ALA A 226 -5.55 7.09 1.59
N SER A 227 -6.20 6.68 2.67
CA SER A 227 -5.61 6.65 4.01
C SER A 227 -4.88 5.32 4.20
N VAL A 228 -3.81 5.31 4.99
CA VAL A 228 -3.06 4.06 5.29
C VAL A 228 -3.63 3.32 6.49
N VAL A 229 -4.50 3.97 7.25
CA VAL A 229 -5.31 3.38 8.31
C VAL A 229 -6.76 3.74 8.03
N LYS A 230 -7.64 2.76 8.22
CA LYS A 230 -9.09 2.92 8.08
C LYS A 230 -9.78 2.04 9.12
N THR A 231 -10.82 2.56 9.77
CA THR A 231 -11.63 1.81 10.74
C THR A 231 -12.56 0.84 10.02
N ASP A 232 -13.20 1.32 8.96
CA ASP A 232 -14.22 0.61 8.20
C ASP A 232 -13.79 0.51 6.73
N GLY A 233 -13.63 -0.71 6.24
CA GLY A 233 -13.19 -0.99 4.88
C GLY A 233 -11.69 -1.24 4.74
N PHE A 234 -11.17 -1.07 3.52
CA PHE A 234 -9.79 -1.39 3.18
C PHE A 234 -8.91 -0.14 3.06
N PRO A 235 -7.75 -0.10 3.75
CA PRO A 235 -6.82 1.01 3.66
C PRO A 235 -6.02 0.98 2.35
N GLY A 236 -5.17 1.99 2.16
CA GLY A 236 -4.07 1.97 1.21
C GLY A 236 -2.96 1.03 1.67
N TYR A 237 -2.52 0.14 0.79
CA TYR A 237 -1.51 -0.87 1.07
C TYR A 237 -0.15 -0.46 0.53
N PHE A 238 0.86 -0.47 1.40
CA PHE A 238 2.26 -0.39 0.96
C PHE A 238 2.64 -1.63 0.14
N CYS A 239 3.53 -1.46 -0.82
CA CYS A 239 3.95 -2.56 -1.70
C CYS A 239 5.40 -2.95 -1.40
N ASN A 240 5.60 -4.21 -1.01
CA ASN A 240 6.92 -4.82 -0.82
C ASN A 240 6.92 -6.25 -1.37
N THR A 241 6.60 -6.40 -2.66
CA THR A 241 6.46 -7.71 -3.31
C THR A 241 7.72 -8.19 -4.02
N THR A 242 8.79 -7.41 -4.00
CA THR A 242 9.97 -7.65 -4.82
C THR A 242 10.63 -8.99 -4.49
N ASP A 243 10.71 -9.35 -3.22
CA ASP A 243 11.36 -10.60 -2.79
C ASP A 243 10.57 -11.85 -3.20
N PHE A 244 9.24 -11.76 -3.25
CA PHE A 244 8.41 -12.82 -3.83
C PHE A 244 8.77 -13.07 -5.30
N PHE A 245 8.87 -12.02 -6.10
CA PHE A 245 9.18 -12.16 -7.53
C PHE A 245 10.62 -12.61 -7.78
N LYS A 246 11.58 -12.18 -6.95
CA LYS A 246 12.95 -12.74 -6.97
C LYS A 246 12.92 -14.27 -6.78
N SER A 247 12.16 -14.75 -5.79
CA SER A 247 12.06 -16.19 -5.51
C SER A 247 11.50 -17.00 -6.68
N ILE A 248 10.52 -16.46 -7.41
CA ILE A 248 9.93 -17.13 -8.59
C ILE A 248 10.96 -17.27 -9.72
N VAL A 249 11.71 -16.19 -10.00
CA VAL A 249 12.72 -16.18 -11.05
C VAL A 249 13.87 -17.13 -10.72
N ASP A 250 14.27 -17.20 -9.45
CA ASP A 250 15.34 -18.10 -9.00
C ASP A 250 14.96 -19.59 -9.13
N VAL A 251 13.72 -19.96 -8.76
CA VAL A 251 13.23 -21.34 -8.93
C VAL A 251 13.19 -21.73 -10.41
N SER A 252 12.73 -20.83 -11.28
CA SER A 252 12.66 -21.08 -12.73
C SER A 252 14.04 -21.34 -13.34
N ARG A 253 15.07 -20.64 -12.86
CA ARG A 253 16.47 -20.84 -13.27
C ARG A 253 17.03 -22.17 -12.81
N ARG A 254 16.77 -22.57 -11.56
CA ARG A 254 17.21 -23.88 -11.03
C ARG A 254 16.60 -25.03 -11.81
N GLY A 255 15.34 -24.90 -12.27
CA GLY A 255 14.71 -25.89 -13.14
C GLY A 255 15.32 -25.99 -14.54
N GLN A 256 15.85 -24.89 -15.11
CA GLN A 256 16.52 -24.88 -16.42
C GLN A 256 17.99 -25.34 -16.36
N ASN A 257 18.69 -25.07 -15.26
CA ASN A 257 20.11 -25.43 -15.10
C ASN A 257 20.37 -26.93 -14.89
N VAL A 258 19.34 -27.76 -14.72
CA VAL A 258 19.49 -29.22 -14.69
C VAL A 258 19.72 -29.81 -16.09
N VAL A 259 19.53 -29.04 -17.17
CA VAL A 259 19.66 -29.52 -18.56
C VAL A 259 20.98 -29.10 -19.24
N LEU A 260 21.79 -28.22 -18.64
CA LEU A 260 23.04 -27.75 -19.25
C LEU A 260 24.21 -27.81 -18.27
N SER A 261 24.79 -29.00 -18.12
CA SER A 261 26.15 -29.14 -17.62
C SER A 261 27.14 -28.74 -18.73
N GLY A 262 27.64 -27.51 -18.67
CA GLY A 262 28.78 -27.10 -19.49
C GLY A 262 28.94 -25.59 -19.68
N GLY A 263 29.73 -24.96 -18.80
CA GLY A 263 30.55 -23.80 -19.19
C GLY A 263 30.11 -22.40 -18.74
N VAL A 264 30.96 -21.83 -17.87
CA VAL A 264 31.40 -20.43 -17.76
C VAL A 264 30.40 -19.34 -17.33
N GLN A 265 30.81 -18.63 -16.27
CA GLN A 265 30.20 -17.46 -15.64
C GLN A 265 30.02 -16.29 -16.61
N THR A 266 28.96 -15.48 -16.43
CA THR A 266 29.02 -14.05 -16.80
C THR A 266 28.24 -13.16 -15.84
N ALA A 267 28.91 -12.12 -15.34
CA ALA A 267 28.36 -11.03 -14.54
C ALA A 267 27.43 -10.08 -15.34
N SER A 268 27.16 -10.37 -16.62
CA SER A 268 26.23 -9.63 -17.48
C SER A 268 24.76 -10.07 -17.32
N HIS A 269 24.48 -11.21 -16.66
CA HIS A 269 23.13 -11.76 -16.51
C HIS A 269 22.30 -11.19 -15.34
N GLN A 270 22.90 -10.44 -14.40
CA GLN A 270 22.17 -9.86 -13.26
C GLN A 270 21.14 -8.81 -13.71
N SER A 271 21.52 -7.95 -14.66
CA SER A 271 20.67 -6.91 -15.28
C SER A 271 19.41 -7.47 -15.97
N GLY A 272 19.50 -8.68 -16.53
CA GLY A 272 18.35 -9.36 -17.16
C GLY A 272 17.32 -9.85 -16.13
N SER A 273 17.77 -10.44 -15.01
CA SER A 273 16.88 -10.92 -13.95
C SER A 273 16.06 -9.80 -13.32
N GLU A 274 16.71 -8.69 -12.98
CA GLU A 274 16.05 -7.57 -12.30
C GLU A 274 14.95 -6.95 -13.16
N LYS A 275 15.19 -6.86 -14.48
CA LYS A 275 14.16 -6.41 -15.42
C LYS A 275 12.94 -7.34 -15.44
N VAL A 276 13.15 -8.65 -15.49
CA VAL A 276 12.06 -9.64 -15.47
C VAL A 276 11.29 -9.59 -14.16
N VAL A 277 12.00 -9.54 -13.01
CA VAL A 277 11.38 -9.38 -11.68
C VAL A 277 10.49 -8.14 -11.65
N LYS A 278 11.01 -7.00 -12.11
CA LYS A 278 10.28 -5.73 -12.14
C LYS A 278 9.07 -5.77 -13.07
N GLU A 279 9.16 -6.43 -14.22
CA GLU A 279 8.04 -6.60 -15.14
C GLU A 279 6.92 -7.44 -14.53
N MET A 280 7.26 -8.57 -13.88
CA MET A 280 6.30 -9.41 -13.17
C MET A 280 5.63 -8.67 -12.01
N GLU A 281 6.42 -7.92 -11.24
CA GLU A 281 5.91 -7.11 -10.13
C GLU A 281 4.96 -6.01 -10.63
N LEU A 282 5.31 -5.30 -11.69
CA LEU A 282 4.43 -4.30 -12.30
C LEU A 282 3.14 -4.93 -12.84
N ARG A 283 3.21 -6.12 -13.46
CA ARG A 283 2.00 -6.87 -13.88
C ARG A 283 1.12 -7.24 -12.71
N PHE A 284 1.69 -7.69 -11.59
CA PHE A 284 0.93 -8.04 -10.40
C PHE A 284 0.27 -6.82 -9.76
N ILE A 285 1.02 -5.73 -9.57
CA ILE A 285 0.47 -4.46 -9.05
C ILE A 285 -0.64 -3.93 -9.95
N LYS A 286 -0.49 -4.05 -11.27
CA LYS A 286 -1.53 -3.68 -12.24
C LYS A 286 -2.83 -4.44 -11.98
N LEU A 287 -2.75 -5.77 -11.84
CA LEU A 287 -3.90 -6.63 -11.56
C LEU A 287 -4.55 -6.33 -10.21
N LEU A 288 -3.76 -6.08 -9.15
CA LEU A 288 -4.29 -5.67 -7.85
C LEU A 288 -5.13 -4.38 -7.96
N LYS A 289 -4.66 -3.42 -8.75
CA LYS A 289 -5.40 -2.17 -9.01
C LYS A 289 -6.64 -2.38 -9.87
N ASP A 290 -6.58 -3.24 -10.89
CA ASP A 290 -7.74 -3.60 -11.71
C ASP A 290 -8.83 -4.30 -10.86
N LEU A 291 -8.43 -5.00 -9.78
CA LEU A 291 -9.32 -5.58 -8.76
C LEU A 291 -9.80 -4.57 -7.71
N ASN A 292 -9.46 -3.28 -7.84
CA ASN A 292 -9.77 -2.19 -6.92
C ASN A 292 -8.98 -2.18 -5.59
N MET A 293 -7.84 -2.87 -5.51
CA MET A 293 -6.96 -2.80 -4.35
C MET A 293 -6.17 -1.49 -4.38
N HIS A 294 -6.25 -0.70 -3.31
CA HIS A 294 -5.55 0.59 -3.18
C HIS A 294 -4.06 0.41 -2.88
N VAL A 295 -3.28 -0.08 -3.84
CA VAL A 295 -1.81 -0.17 -3.71
C VAL A 295 -1.22 1.24 -3.85
N ILE A 296 -0.76 1.82 -2.74
CA ILE A 296 -0.27 3.20 -2.71
C ILE A 296 1.11 3.30 -3.35
N HIS A 297 1.32 4.39 -4.09
CA HIS A 297 2.60 4.76 -4.68
C HIS A 297 3.41 5.58 -3.68
N THR A 298 3.77 4.99 -2.55
CA THR A 298 4.55 5.64 -1.48
C THR A 298 5.76 4.79 -1.13
N PRO A 299 6.96 5.37 -0.94
CA PRO A 299 8.16 4.62 -0.58
C PRO A 299 7.98 3.81 0.71
N TYR A 300 8.57 2.62 0.77
CA TYR A 300 8.50 1.75 1.95
C TYR A 300 9.15 2.36 3.19
N SER A 301 10.12 3.27 3.03
CA SER A 301 10.70 4.03 4.14
C SER A 301 9.66 4.84 4.93
N VAL A 302 8.59 5.31 4.27
CA VAL A 302 7.49 6.02 4.92
C VAL A 302 6.66 5.07 5.79
N MET A 303 6.48 3.81 5.38
CA MET A 303 5.81 2.79 6.21
C MET A 303 6.58 2.55 7.51
N LYS A 304 7.91 2.45 7.44
CA LYS A 304 8.75 2.33 8.64
C LYS A 304 8.55 3.50 9.60
N ASN A 305 8.45 4.73 9.07
CA ASN A 305 8.18 5.91 9.89
C ASN A 305 6.80 5.87 10.58
N PHE A 306 5.78 5.28 9.96
CA PHE A 306 4.49 5.03 10.61
C PHE A 306 4.63 4.07 11.80
N LEU A 307 5.33 2.94 11.59
CA LEU A 307 5.58 1.94 12.64
C LEU A 307 6.39 2.54 13.80
N ASP A 308 7.47 3.29 13.51
CA ASP A 308 8.29 3.97 14.52
C ASP A 308 7.53 5.06 15.31
N SER A 309 6.39 5.50 14.77
CA SER A 309 5.45 6.42 15.39
C SER A 309 4.37 5.72 16.23
N GLY A 310 4.32 4.39 16.24
CA GLY A 310 3.31 3.59 16.93
C GLY A 310 1.99 3.45 16.17
N VAL A 311 2.03 3.52 14.84
CA VAL A 311 0.86 3.30 13.98
C VAL A 311 0.90 1.87 13.42
N ASP A 312 0.63 0.89 14.29
CA ASP A 312 0.80 -0.55 13.97
C ASP A 312 -0.27 -1.10 13.02
N LYS A 313 -1.30 -0.30 12.72
CA LYS A 313 -2.42 -0.69 11.85
C LYS A 313 -2.12 -0.51 10.35
N VAL A 314 -0.99 0.08 9.98
CA VAL A 314 -0.61 0.21 8.56
C VAL A 314 -0.41 -1.16 7.94
N GLN A 315 -0.86 -1.33 6.69
CA GLN A 315 -0.84 -2.63 6.02
C GLN A 315 0.00 -2.58 4.75
N GLU A 316 0.58 -3.74 4.41
CA GLU A 316 1.25 -3.97 3.14
C GLU A 316 0.54 -5.08 2.36
N VAL A 317 0.89 -5.20 1.08
CA VAL A 317 0.47 -6.32 0.24
C VAL A 317 1.21 -7.58 0.70
N CYS A 318 0.53 -8.42 1.47
CA CYS A 318 1.01 -9.72 1.92
C CYS A 318 -0.07 -10.79 1.71
N PRO A 319 0.25 -12.09 1.85
CA PRO A 319 -0.72 -13.16 1.60
C PRO A 319 -2.01 -13.02 2.44
N ALA A 320 -1.88 -12.70 3.72
CA ALA A 320 -3.02 -12.53 4.63
C ALA A 320 -3.95 -11.37 4.21
N THR A 321 -3.37 -10.21 3.90
CA THR A 321 -4.14 -9.01 3.48
C THR A 321 -4.77 -9.22 2.10
N LEU A 322 -4.06 -9.88 1.17
CA LEU A 322 -4.62 -10.25 -0.13
C LEU A 322 -5.82 -11.19 0.02
N ILE A 323 -5.72 -12.25 0.81
CA ILE A 323 -6.81 -13.20 1.03
C ILE A 323 -8.03 -12.48 1.59
N THR A 324 -7.83 -11.64 2.62
CA THR A 324 -8.90 -10.86 3.25
C THR A 324 -9.56 -9.92 2.25
N PHE A 325 -8.75 -9.23 1.44
CA PHE A 325 -9.24 -8.35 0.38
C PHE A 325 -10.05 -9.10 -0.67
N LEU A 326 -9.55 -10.21 -1.22
CA LEU A 326 -10.25 -10.97 -2.26
C LEU A 326 -11.60 -11.52 -1.79
N LYS A 327 -11.72 -11.93 -0.52
CA LYS A 327 -12.99 -12.41 0.06
C LYS A 327 -14.08 -11.33 0.08
N SER A 328 -13.71 -10.04 0.10
CA SER A 328 -14.72 -8.97 0.00
C SER A 328 -15.47 -8.94 -1.33
N ALA A 329 -15.02 -9.69 -2.35
CA ALA A 329 -15.79 -9.86 -3.58
C ALA A 329 -17.18 -10.48 -3.34
N SER A 330 -17.36 -11.25 -2.27
CA SER A 330 -18.66 -11.82 -1.87
C SER A 330 -19.61 -10.79 -1.23
N SER A 331 -19.09 -9.65 -0.77
CA SER A 331 -19.87 -8.60 -0.11
C SER A 331 -19.41 -7.23 -0.62
N PRO A 332 -19.95 -6.76 -1.76
CA PRO A 332 -19.47 -5.58 -2.44
C PRO A 332 -19.52 -4.33 -1.53
N GLN A 333 -18.37 -3.68 -1.40
CA GLN A 333 -18.21 -2.39 -0.74
C GLN A 333 -17.37 -1.48 -1.63
N GLU A 334 -17.42 -0.17 -1.41
CA GLU A 334 -16.81 0.83 -2.30
C GLU A 334 -15.30 0.59 -2.53
N ASP A 335 -14.57 0.24 -1.47
CA ASP A 335 -13.13 -0.01 -1.46
C ASP A 335 -12.75 -1.50 -1.47
N GLY A 336 -13.74 -2.37 -1.68
CA GLY A 336 -13.58 -3.83 -1.73
C GLY A 336 -13.14 -4.35 -3.09
N CYS A 337 -12.97 -5.66 -3.16
CA CYS A 337 -12.55 -6.35 -4.37
C CYS A 337 -13.64 -6.34 -5.44
N ARG A 338 -13.29 -5.90 -6.65
CA ARG A 338 -14.21 -5.80 -7.80
C ARG A 338 -13.85 -6.83 -8.87
N ILE A 339 -14.38 -8.04 -8.74
CA ILE A 339 -14.20 -9.12 -9.72
C ILE A 339 -15.38 -9.24 -10.69
N GLY A 340 -16.54 -8.71 -10.32
CA GLY A 340 -17.81 -8.93 -11.00
C GLY A 340 -18.61 -10.06 -10.34
N SER A 341 -19.79 -10.37 -10.90
CA SER A 341 -20.63 -11.46 -10.41
C SER A 341 -20.03 -12.81 -10.83
N LEU A 342 -19.81 -13.72 -9.88
CA LEU A 342 -19.40 -15.09 -10.17
C LEU A 342 -20.60 -16.04 -10.06
N PRO A 343 -20.69 -17.12 -10.87
CA PRO A 343 -19.71 -17.60 -11.86
C PRO A 343 -19.65 -16.74 -13.14
N THR A 344 -18.44 -16.54 -13.68
CA THR A 344 -18.21 -15.82 -14.97
C THR A 344 -16.93 -16.35 -15.64
N PRO A 345 -16.82 -16.35 -16.98
CA PRO A 345 -15.57 -16.68 -17.67
C PRO A 345 -14.39 -15.82 -17.21
N VAL A 346 -13.22 -16.42 -16.97
CA VAL A 346 -12.03 -15.70 -16.50
C VAL A 346 -11.60 -14.54 -17.42
N SER A 347 -11.88 -14.64 -18.72
CA SER A 347 -11.65 -13.61 -19.74
C SER A 347 -12.42 -12.31 -19.50
N GLU A 348 -13.60 -12.40 -18.88
CA GLU A 348 -14.48 -11.27 -18.59
C GLU A 348 -14.12 -10.61 -17.25
N THR A 349 -13.39 -11.30 -16.38
CA THR A 349 -12.91 -10.76 -15.10
C THR A 349 -11.67 -9.87 -15.28
N PRO A 350 -11.27 -9.11 -14.24
CA PRO A 350 -9.98 -8.41 -14.24
C PRO A 350 -8.76 -9.34 -14.36
N PHE A 351 -8.89 -10.62 -13.99
CA PHE A 351 -7.81 -11.59 -14.14
C PHE A 351 -7.49 -11.91 -15.60
N LYS A 352 -8.44 -11.85 -16.52
CA LYS A 352 -8.30 -12.12 -17.96
C LYS A 352 -7.90 -13.55 -18.37
N ASP A 353 -7.02 -14.21 -17.63
CA ASP A 353 -6.46 -15.50 -18.02
C ASP A 353 -6.09 -16.39 -16.81
N ALA A 354 -5.93 -17.69 -17.09
CA ALA A 354 -5.50 -18.67 -16.10
C ALA A 354 -4.11 -18.41 -15.48
N PRO A 355 -3.07 -17.95 -16.23
CA PRO A 355 -1.80 -17.52 -15.63
C PRO A 355 -1.93 -16.50 -14.50
N ASN A 356 -2.83 -15.52 -14.62
CA ASN A 356 -3.05 -14.51 -13.59
C ASN A 356 -3.70 -15.12 -12.33
N ILE A 357 -4.67 -16.03 -12.48
CA ILE A 357 -5.22 -16.79 -11.34
C ILE A 357 -4.12 -17.63 -10.66
N GLN A 358 -3.29 -18.30 -11.45
CA GLN A 358 -2.16 -19.09 -10.96
C GLN A 358 -1.19 -18.23 -10.14
N LEU A 359 -0.90 -17.00 -10.59
CA LEU A 359 -0.03 -16.06 -9.88
C LEU A 359 -0.60 -15.69 -8.50
N PHE A 360 -1.90 -15.37 -8.42
CA PHE A 360 -2.56 -15.02 -7.17
C PHE A 360 -2.62 -16.21 -6.20
N LEU A 361 -2.91 -17.41 -6.69
CA LEU A 361 -2.86 -18.64 -5.88
C LEU A 361 -1.44 -18.90 -5.35
N LYS A 362 -0.40 -18.74 -6.18
CA LYS A 362 1.00 -18.88 -5.72
C LYS A 362 1.33 -17.92 -4.59
N PHE A 363 0.90 -16.67 -4.69
CA PHE A 363 1.15 -15.66 -3.66
C PHE A 363 0.33 -15.94 -2.38
N ALA A 364 -0.97 -16.20 -2.51
CA ALA A 364 -1.87 -16.46 -1.37
C ALA A 364 -1.43 -17.69 -0.54
N ARG A 365 -0.90 -18.73 -1.20
CA ARG A 365 -0.40 -19.95 -0.54
C ARG A 365 0.83 -19.76 0.34
N LEU A 366 1.48 -18.60 0.30
CA LEU A 366 2.55 -18.27 1.23
C LEU A 366 2.01 -18.02 2.65
N ASP A 367 0.70 -17.78 2.80
CA ASP A 367 0.04 -17.77 4.11
C ASP A 367 0.04 -19.18 4.71
N LYS A 368 0.54 -19.32 5.94
CA LYS A 368 0.61 -20.61 6.64
C LYS A 368 -0.77 -21.21 6.92
N GLU A 369 -1.80 -20.36 7.00
CA GLU A 369 -3.19 -20.72 7.28
C GLU A 369 -4.04 -20.67 6.00
N PHE A 370 -3.42 -20.73 4.81
CA PHE A 370 -4.12 -20.65 3.53
C PHE A 370 -5.28 -21.65 3.43
N SER A 371 -5.08 -22.90 3.86
CA SER A 371 -6.13 -23.94 3.84
C SER A 371 -7.34 -23.57 4.68
N ASP A 372 -7.13 -22.98 5.86
CA ASP A 372 -8.20 -22.56 6.76
C ASP A 372 -8.95 -21.33 6.21
N LYS A 373 -8.26 -20.51 5.40
CA LYS A 373 -8.81 -19.31 4.77
C LYS A 373 -9.27 -19.53 3.32
N LEU A 374 -9.32 -20.76 2.82
CA LEU A 374 -9.66 -21.01 1.41
C LEU A 374 -11.12 -20.67 1.08
N GLU A 375 -12.04 -20.94 2.00
CA GLU A 375 -13.48 -20.70 1.83
C GLU A 375 -13.78 -19.21 1.54
N GLY A 376 -14.60 -18.95 0.53
CA GLY A 376 -14.96 -17.61 0.06
C GLY A 376 -13.94 -16.96 -0.88
N LEU A 377 -12.84 -17.63 -1.24
CA LEU A 377 -11.87 -17.05 -2.19
C LEU A 377 -12.36 -17.18 -3.66
N PRO A 378 -12.38 -16.07 -4.44
CA PRO A 378 -12.79 -16.04 -5.84
C PRO A 378 -11.67 -16.51 -6.80
N LEU A 379 -11.02 -17.63 -6.48
CA LEU A 379 -9.86 -18.15 -7.23
C LEU A 379 -10.08 -19.60 -7.72
N CYS A 380 -11.30 -20.13 -7.62
CA CYS A 380 -11.62 -21.47 -8.08
C CYS A 380 -11.87 -21.46 -9.60
N LEU A 381 -10.79 -21.68 -10.37
CA LEU A 381 -10.86 -21.75 -11.83
C LEU A 381 -11.16 -23.17 -12.30
N ARG A 382 -12.26 -23.34 -13.03
CA ARG A 382 -12.66 -24.60 -13.67
C ARG A 382 -11.92 -24.82 -14.99
N GLN A 383 -11.80 -26.08 -15.43
CA GLN A 383 -11.16 -26.42 -16.70
C GLN A 383 -11.93 -25.86 -17.91
N SER A 384 -13.22 -25.57 -17.77
CA SER A 384 -14.03 -24.83 -18.76
C SER A 384 -13.66 -23.35 -18.91
N GLY A 385 -12.86 -22.80 -17.98
CA GLY A 385 -12.52 -21.37 -17.92
C GLY A 385 -13.48 -20.54 -17.05
N GLN A 386 -14.48 -21.16 -16.42
CA GLN A 386 -15.36 -20.51 -15.45
C GLN A 386 -14.62 -20.24 -14.13
N LEU A 387 -14.74 -19.02 -13.61
CA LEU A 387 -14.22 -18.64 -12.30
C LEU A 387 -15.34 -18.65 -11.26
N THR A 388 -15.13 -19.32 -10.13
CA THR A 388 -16.08 -19.41 -9.01
C THR A 388 -15.40 -19.10 -7.68
N PHE A 389 -16.21 -18.99 -6.62
CA PHE A 389 -15.71 -19.03 -5.25
C PHE A 389 -15.33 -20.47 -4.86
N PHE A 390 -14.39 -20.60 -3.92
CA PHE A 390 -14.23 -21.82 -3.15
C PHE A 390 -15.29 -21.87 -2.06
N GLU A 391 -16.22 -22.81 -2.18
CA GLU A 391 -17.36 -22.96 -1.26
C GLU A 391 -17.42 -24.40 -0.78
N LYS A 392 -17.94 -24.60 0.43
CA LYS A 392 -18.24 -25.95 0.93
C LYS A 392 -19.44 -26.49 0.17
N ILE A 393 -19.25 -27.64 -0.47
CA ILE A 393 -20.27 -28.28 -1.31
C ILE A 393 -20.51 -29.67 -0.75
N GLU A 394 -21.69 -29.90 -0.17
CA GLU A 394 -22.10 -31.22 0.34
C GLU A 394 -22.21 -32.26 -0.78
N ASP A 395 -22.75 -31.84 -1.93
CA ASP A 395 -22.90 -32.70 -3.12
C ASP A 395 -21.54 -32.95 -3.79
N THR A 396 -20.99 -34.16 -3.56
CA THR A 396 -19.73 -34.59 -4.17
C THR A 396 -19.77 -34.58 -5.69
N LEU A 397 -20.93 -34.61 -6.35
CA LEU A 397 -21.02 -34.55 -7.81
C LEU A 397 -20.89 -33.13 -8.36
N LYS A 398 -20.89 -32.10 -7.52
CA LYS A 398 -20.68 -30.69 -7.92
C LYS A 398 -19.34 -30.14 -7.44
N ARG A 399 -18.73 -30.78 -6.43
CA ARG A 399 -17.47 -30.35 -5.83
C ARG A 399 -16.31 -30.39 -6.85
N PRO A 400 -15.51 -29.30 -6.97
CA PRO A 400 -14.34 -29.26 -7.85
C PRO A 400 -13.41 -30.45 -7.67
N VAL A 401 -12.99 -31.04 -8.79
CA VAL A 401 -12.08 -32.19 -8.82
C VAL A 401 -10.67 -31.74 -9.16
N ALA A 402 -9.70 -32.05 -8.29
CA ALA A 402 -8.29 -31.92 -8.59
C ALA A 402 -7.77 -33.24 -9.17
N SER A 403 -7.29 -33.25 -10.41
CA SER A 403 -6.78 -34.48 -11.05
C SER A 403 -5.80 -34.20 -12.17
N LYS A 404 -4.75 -35.03 -12.27
CA LYS A 404 -3.85 -35.08 -13.43
C LYS A 404 -4.51 -35.69 -14.68
N PHE A 405 -5.64 -36.37 -14.50
CA PHE A 405 -6.35 -37.11 -15.54
C PHE A 405 -7.53 -36.36 -16.15
N LEU A 406 -7.57 -35.03 -16.01
CA LEU A 406 -8.65 -34.18 -16.54
C LEU A 406 -8.91 -34.37 -18.04
N HIS A 407 -7.89 -34.73 -18.82
CA HIS A 407 -8.02 -35.01 -20.26
C HIS A 407 -8.77 -36.30 -20.59
N LEU A 408 -8.92 -37.22 -19.62
CA LEU A 408 -9.72 -38.45 -19.81
C LEU A 408 -11.22 -38.16 -19.83
N LEU A 409 -11.65 -36.99 -19.33
CA LEU A 409 -13.05 -36.65 -19.15
C LEU A 409 -13.37 -35.30 -19.79
N SER A 410 -13.03 -35.16 -21.09
CA SER A 410 -13.23 -33.92 -21.84
C SER A 410 -14.68 -33.48 -21.98
N GLY A 411 -15.65 -34.38 -21.71
CA GLY A 411 -17.08 -34.05 -21.67
C GLY A 411 -17.56 -33.41 -20.37
N SER A 412 -16.69 -33.26 -19.36
CA SER A 412 -17.05 -32.64 -18.07
C SER A 412 -16.02 -31.61 -17.60
N PRO A 413 -15.62 -30.63 -18.44
CA PRO A 413 -14.57 -29.66 -18.10
C PRO A 413 -14.99 -28.75 -16.91
N ASP A 414 -16.29 -28.51 -16.76
CA ASP A 414 -16.81 -27.77 -15.61
C ASP A 414 -16.64 -28.50 -14.29
N MET A 415 -16.29 -29.79 -14.24
CA MET A 415 -16.07 -30.54 -12.99
C MET A 415 -14.64 -30.42 -12.44
N PHE A 416 -13.67 -30.13 -13.30
CA PHE A 416 -12.26 -30.16 -12.93
C PHE A 416 -11.73 -28.77 -12.62
N LEU A 417 -10.79 -28.70 -11.68
CA LEU A 417 -9.92 -27.54 -11.57
C LEU A 417 -9.03 -27.44 -12.81
N HIS A 418 -8.76 -26.21 -13.23
CA HIS A 418 -7.98 -25.93 -14.43
C HIS A 418 -6.57 -26.55 -14.36
N GLU A 419 -6.02 -26.99 -15.51
CA GLU A 419 -4.71 -27.67 -15.64
C GLU A 419 -3.53 -26.92 -14.96
N ARG A 420 -3.63 -25.60 -14.86
CA ARG A 420 -2.62 -24.71 -14.25
C ARG A 420 -2.72 -24.58 -12.73
N VAL A 421 -3.84 -25.00 -12.12
CA VAL A 421 -4.13 -24.75 -10.70
C VAL A 421 -4.41 -26.00 -9.90
N TYR A 422 -4.88 -27.11 -10.50
CA TYR A 422 -5.20 -28.33 -9.74
C TYR A 422 -4.02 -28.84 -8.91
N GLY A 423 -2.79 -28.69 -9.42
CA GLY A 423 -1.57 -29.19 -8.79
C GLY A 423 -1.27 -28.56 -7.43
N TYR A 424 -1.84 -27.39 -7.12
CA TYR A 424 -1.71 -26.80 -5.79
C TYR A 424 -2.53 -27.53 -4.73
N PHE A 425 -3.56 -28.27 -5.14
CA PHE A 425 -4.48 -28.93 -4.24
C PHE A 425 -4.24 -30.44 -4.17
N LEU A 426 -3.18 -30.96 -4.79
CA LEU A 426 -2.82 -32.38 -4.72
C LEU A 426 -1.58 -32.61 -3.83
N PRO A 427 -1.60 -33.62 -2.93
CA PRO A 427 -2.80 -34.34 -2.49
C PRO A 427 -3.77 -33.40 -1.75
N VAL A 428 -5.07 -33.67 -1.80
CA VAL A 428 -6.11 -32.82 -1.18
C VAL A 428 -6.02 -32.92 0.34
N PRO A 429 -5.65 -31.83 1.05
CA PRO A 429 -5.68 -31.83 2.51
C PRO A 429 -7.10 -32.03 3.04
N GLU A 430 -7.24 -32.81 4.12
CA GLU A 430 -8.52 -33.07 4.79
C GLU A 430 -9.30 -31.78 5.08
N LYS A 431 -8.59 -30.74 5.53
CA LYS A 431 -9.15 -29.41 5.84
C LYS A 431 -9.91 -28.74 4.69
N ILE A 432 -9.56 -29.04 3.43
CA ILE A 432 -10.22 -28.46 2.26
C ILE A 432 -11.11 -29.48 1.53
N GLY A 433 -11.26 -30.68 2.08
CA GLY A 433 -11.95 -31.81 1.45
C GLY A 433 -13.40 -31.49 1.09
N GLU A 434 -14.06 -30.62 1.85
CA GLU A 434 -15.44 -30.15 1.60
C GLU A 434 -15.56 -29.18 0.42
N MET A 435 -14.45 -28.58 -0.03
CA MET A 435 -14.38 -27.62 -1.12
C MET A 435 -13.77 -28.21 -2.39
N VAL A 436 -12.76 -29.07 -2.27
CA VAL A 436 -12.05 -29.71 -3.38
C VAL A 436 -11.90 -31.18 -3.06
N GLN A 437 -12.02 -32.05 -4.07
CA GLN A 437 -11.85 -33.50 -3.91
C GLN A 437 -10.89 -34.09 -4.94
N GLU A 438 -10.30 -35.22 -4.60
CA GLU A 438 -9.54 -36.02 -5.55
C GLU A 438 -10.47 -36.89 -6.41
N MET A 439 -10.01 -37.17 -7.63
CA MET A 439 -10.73 -38.06 -8.53
C MET A 439 -10.65 -39.51 -8.04
N ASN A 440 -11.81 -40.16 -7.91
CA ASN A 440 -11.91 -41.58 -7.61
C ASN A 440 -12.59 -42.37 -8.76
N ILE A 441 -12.56 -43.69 -8.66
CA ILE A 441 -13.08 -44.60 -9.70
C ILE A 441 -14.60 -44.45 -9.89
N ASP A 442 -15.37 -44.22 -8.82
CA ASP A 442 -16.82 -44.03 -8.91
C ASP A 442 -17.17 -42.77 -9.70
N MET A 443 -16.46 -41.67 -9.42
CA MET A 443 -16.59 -40.40 -10.15
C MET A 443 -16.22 -40.55 -11.63
N LEU A 444 -15.14 -41.27 -11.94
CA LEU A 444 -14.76 -41.60 -13.32
C LEU A 444 -15.90 -42.34 -14.03
N ALA A 445 -16.43 -43.40 -13.41
CA ALA A 445 -17.50 -44.19 -14.00
C ALA A 445 -18.79 -43.38 -14.24
N ARG A 446 -19.12 -42.43 -13.37
CA ARG A 446 -20.29 -41.54 -13.50
C ARG A 446 -20.12 -40.45 -14.56
N MET A 447 -18.92 -39.90 -14.72
CA MET A 447 -18.64 -38.85 -15.71
C MET A 447 -18.30 -39.39 -17.11
N LEU A 448 -17.89 -40.67 -17.20
CA LEU A 448 -17.52 -41.30 -18.47
C LEU A 448 -18.60 -41.20 -19.58
N PRO A 449 -19.91 -41.34 -19.31
CA PRO A 449 -20.96 -41.17 -20.33
C PRO A 449 -20.96 -39.81 -21.03
N ALA A 450 -20.46 -38.75 -20.38
CA ALA A 450 -20.37 -37.42 -20.98
C ALA A 450 -19.22 -37.32 -22.00
N THR A 451 -18.21 -38.19 -21.91
CA THR A 451 -17.01 -38.17 -22.75
C THR A 451 -17.03 -39.25 -23.82
N VAL A 452 -17.49 -40.45 -23.46
CA VAL A 452 -17.60 -41.60 -24.35
C VAL A 452 -19.04 -42.07 -24.33
N SER A 453 -19.61 -42.37 -25.50
CA SER A 453 -20.96 -42.94 -25.58
C SER A 453 -21.00 -44.31 -24.91
N VAL A 454 -22.07 -44.59 -24.14
CA VAL A 454 -22.32 -45.87 -23.48
C VAL A 454 -22.32 -47.05 -24.46
N SER A 455 -22.58 -46.80 -25.75
CA SER A 455 -22.51 -47.83 -26.79
C SER A 455 -21.10 -48.35 -27.10
N VAL A 456 -20.04 -47.64 -26.65
CA VAL A 456 -18.65 -47.93 -27.01
C VAL A 456 -17.90 -48.68 -25.90
N TYR A 457 -18.36 -48.59 -24.65
CA TYR A 457 -17.81 -49.32 -23.50
C TYR A 457 -18.88 -50.20 -22.84
N ARG A 458 -18.48 -51.20 -22.03
CA ARG A 458 -19.35 -52.31 -21.56
C ARG A 458 -19.72 -53.36 -22.62
N THR A 459 -18.99 -53.40 -23.73
CA THR A 459 -19.18 -54.36 -24.83
C THR A 459 -18.28 -55.60 -24.74
N GLY A 460 -17.39 -55.67 -23.74
CA GLY A 460 -16.35 -56.70 -23.62
C GLY A 460 -15.18 -56.55 -24.61
N LYS A 461 -15.17 -55.48 -25.42
CA LYS A 461 -14.11 -55.18 -26.41
C LYS A 461 -13.28 -53.96 -25.97
N PRO A 462 -12.02 -53.83 -26.42
CA PRO A 462 -11.21 -52.63 -26.16
C PRO A 462 -11.92 -51.36 -26.60
N CYS A 463 -12.05 -50.39 -25.68
CA CYS A 463 -12.70 -49.11 -25.94
C CYS A 463 -11.68 -48.11 -26.53
N PRO A 464 -11.89 -47.57 -27.74
CA PRO A 464 -11.06 -46.51 -28.29
C PRO A 464 -11.36 -45.21 -27.53
N PHE A 465 -10.55 -44.91 -26.52
CA PHE A 465 -10.79 -43.79 -25.59
C PHE A 465 -10.41 -42.43 -26.19
N PHE A 466 -9.58 -42.41 -27.24
CA PHE A 466 -9.22 -41.21 -27.99
C PHE A 466 -9.36 -41.44 -29.50
N ALA A 467 -10.14 -40.59 -30.18
CA ALA A 467 -10.32 -40.64 -31.64
C ALA A 467 -9.02 -40.42 -32.47
N ARG A 468 -7.88 -40.14 -31.81
CA ARG A 468 -6.55 -40.00 -32.43
C ARG A 468 -5.65 -41.24 -32.31
N GLN A 469 -6.14 -42.37 -31.79
CA GLN A 469 -5.36 -43.62 -31.76
C GLN A 469 -5.37 -44.41 -33.09
N SER A 470 -6.08 -43.96 -34.12
CA SER A 470 -6.02 -44.58 -35.45
C SER A 470 -4.74 -44.27 -36.24
N SER A 471 -3.83 -43.44 -35.70
CA SER A 471 -2.57 -43.08 -36.37
C SER A 471 -1.33 -43.09 -35.47
N LEU A 472 -1.30 -43.94 -34.43
CA LEU A 472 -0.04 -44.32 -33.80
C LEU A 472 0.45 -45.60 -34.49
N PRO A 473 1.64 -45.62 -35.11
CA PRO A 473 2.24 -46.89 -35.50
C PRO A 473 2.39 -47.72 -34.24
N ARG A 474 2.10 -49.02 -34.34
CA ARG A 474 2.45 -50.02 -33.31
C ARG A 474 3.92 -49.85 -32.97
N VAL A 475 4.23 -49.12 -31.92
CA VAL A 475 5.53 -49.21 -31.27
C VAL A 475 5.40 -50.40 -30.33
N ALA A 476 6.34 -51.32 -30.53
CA ALA A 476 6.38 -52.65 -29.96
C ALA A 476 6.19 -52.66 -28.44
N GLU A 477 5.63 -53.78 -27.99
CA GLU A 477 5.89 -54.35 -26.67
C GLU A 477 7.39 -54.25 -26.36
N GLU A 478 7.77 -53.33 -25.48
CA GLU A 478 8.97 -53.44 -24.64
C GLU A 478 8.95 -52.29 -23.62
N HIS A 479 9.21 -52.64 -22.36
CA HIS A 479 9.25 -51.80 -21.16
C HIS A 479 7.91 -51.53 -20.44
N MET A 480 7.25 -52.61 -19.99
CA MET A 480 6.96 -52.70 -18.55
C MET A 480 8.30 -52.89 -17.85
N ASP A 481 8.75 -51.89 -17.11
CA ASP A 481 9.46 -52.01 -15.83
C ASP A 481 10.08 -50.65 -15.49
N ILE A 482 10.15 -50.37 -14.18
CA ILE A 482 10.97 -49.34 -13.49
C ILE A 482 10.22 -48.04 -13.09
N PHE A 483 9.73 -48.10 -11.84
CA PHE A 483 9.43 -47.08 -10.80
C PHE A 483 8.36 -45.99 -10.99
#